data_AF-A0AAJ2TJE1-F1
#
_entry.id   AF-A0AAJ2TJE1-F1
#
_cell.length_a   1.000
_cell.length_b   1.000
_cell.length_c   1.000
_cell.angle_alpha   90.00
_cell.angle_beta   90.00
_cell.angle_gamma   90.00
#
_symmetry.space_group_name_H-M   'P 1'
#
loop_
_entity.id
_entity.type
_entity.pdbx_description
1 polymer ?
#
loop_
_entity_poly.entity_id
_entity_poly.type
_entity_poly.pdbx_seq_one_letter_code
_entity_poly.pdbx_strand_id
1 'polypeptide(L)'
;MMMEKMSALLLENQGRYEKGLLLPQIPPIKSVKIVNQSSLNIKAKKKVGASVEIIMKNGFNEIINAYDDFFADYSDPEGVHQVRVRIRKFRAMLAFFKPLFKGESYQRQQDTLRKMGQQFGEVRQLDVLLEDLLKVRKNTNQEISDFGKLEAHLLNKRAIAFEHLLADLKTDAFALDLLDLWVWELNDPWDEETPLLLASLKDYTKKQIGNWRKKIKKSMKSLDVKNQQAVHRVRIKSKKLRYAIEALSSILDRKTRKSMDAFEKIQDDLGYFHDVFANQHLLEQLTSESNDVTLHYQAGIIIGGQMMEGNRKIKKLIN
;
A
#
# COMPACT_ATOMS: atom_id res chain seq x y z
N MET A 1 39.25 -0.33 11.70
CA MET A 1 39.51 1.00 11.12
C MET A 1 39.04 0.93 9.68
N MET A 2 37.91 1.46 9.24
CA MET A 2 37.11 2.62 9.60
C MET A 2 35.63 2.18 9.60
N MET A 3 34.99 2.07 10.76
CA MET A 3 33.53 2.11 10.83
C MET A 3 33.16 3.60 10.76
N GLU A 4 33.08 4.14 9.56
CA GLU A 4 32.52 5.46 9.37
C GLU A 4 31.06 5.43 9.82
N LYS A 5 30.78 6.23 10.85
CA LYS A 5 29.45 6.58 11.31
C LYS A 5 28.66 7.18 10.15
N MET A 6 27.98 6.36 9.36
CA MET A 6 26.79 6.84 8.67
C MET A 6 25.71 6.97 9.73
N SER A 7 25.40 8.20 10.11
CA SER A 7 24.31 8.53 11.02
C SER A 7 23.00 8.22 10.32
N ALA A 8 22.54 6.97 10.34
CA ALA A 8 21.21 6.63 9.87
C ALA A 8 20.19 7.42 10.70
N LEU A 9 19.58 8.46 10.12
CA LEU A 9 18.51 9.22 10.77
C LEU A 9 17.27 8.33 10.84
N LEU A 10 17.07 7.63 11.95
CA LEU A 10 15.81 6.93 12.21
C LEU A 10 14.88 7.88 12.98
N LEU A 11 13.71 8.15 12.41
CA LEU A 11 12.64 8.91 13.07
C LEU A 11 12.07 8.05 14.17
N GLU A 12 12.36 8.41 15.41
CA GLU A 12 11.93 7.66 16.56
C GLU A 12 10.65 8.25 17.16
N ASN A 13 9.57 7.46 17.15
CA ASN A 13 8.28 7.91 17.68
C ASN A 13 8.16 7.77 19.21
N GLN A 14 9.16 7.15 19.85
CA GLN A 14 9.16 6.92 21.30
C GLN A 14 9.90 8.01 22.06
N GLY A 15 9.22 8.58 23.06
CA GLY A 15 9.86 9.55 23.95
C GLY A 15 10.94 8.90 24.83
N ARG A 16 11.92 9.69 25.30
CA ARG A 16 12.92 9.21 26.28
C ARG A 16 12.29 8.55 27.52
N TYR A 17 11.09 9.00 27.90
CA TYR A 17 10.27 8.42 28.96
C TYR A 17 9.82 6.99 28.67
N GLU A 18 9.34 6.71 27.45
CA GLU A 18 8.84 5.39 27.06
C GLU A 18 9.98 4.37 26.97
N LYS A 19 11.14 4.80 26.44
CA LYS A 19 12.38 4.02 26.49
C LYS A 19 12.81 3.69 27.91
N GLY A 20 12.74 4.67 28.81
CA GLY A 20 13.06 4.50 30.22
C GLY A 20 12.16 3.49 30.94
N LEU A 21 10.95 3.26 30.43
CA LEU A 21 10.02 2.25 30.95
C LEU A 21 10.23 0.86 30.32
N LEU A 22 10.62 0.80 29.05
CA LEU A 22 10.92 -0.47 28.36
C LEU A 22 12.19 -1.15 28.89
N LEU A 23 13.22 -0.37 29.25
CA LEU A 23 14.49 -0.89 29.80
C LEU A 23 14.30 -1.79 31.05
N PRO A 24 13.48 -1.41 32.05
CA PRO A 24 13.16 -2.27 33.19
C PRO A 24 11.95 -3.20 32.96
N GLN A 25 11.45 -3.34 31.74
CA GLN A 25 10.20 -4.06 31.41
C GLN A 25 8.98 -3.56 32.19
N ILE A 26 8.98 -2.30 32.62
CA ILE A 26 7.85 -1.69 33.33
C ILE A 26 6.78 -1.35 32.29
N PRO A 27 5.58 -1.95 32.35
CA PRO A 27 4.52 -1.58 31.43
C PRO A 27 4.16 -0.11 31.65
N PRO A 28 4.14 0.73 30.60
CA PRO A 28 3.85 2.14 30.75
C PRO A 28 2.49 2.37 31.43
N ILE A 29 2.47 3.20 32.48
CA ILE A 29 1.29 3.54 33.31
C ILE A 29 0.13 4.08 32.45
N LYS A 30 0.47 4.69 31.31
CA LYS A 30 -0.39 4.81 30.14
C LYS A 30 0.44 4.35 28.98
N SER A 31 0.27 3.12 28.55
CA SER A 31 0.75 2.73 27.25
C SER A 31 0.17 3.70 26.22
N VAL A 32 1.00 4.60 25.68
CA VAL A 32 0.88 4.93 24.26
C VAL A 32 1.44 3.72 23.50
N LYS A 33 0.84 2.57 23.78
CA LYS A 33 0.63 1.60 22.76
C LYS A 33 -0.21 2.37 21.73
N ILE A 34 0.41 2.85 20.66
CA ILE A 34 -0.30 2.97 19.38
C ILE A 34 -0.55 1.53 18.86
N VAL A 35 -0.98 0.62 19.75
CA VAL A 35 -1.45 -0.70 19.42
C VAL A 35 -2.92 -0.52 19.15
N ASN A 36 -3.27 -0.69 17.89
CA ASN A 36 -4.64 -0.92 17.43
C ASN A 36 -5.66 0.05 18.02
N GLN A 37 -5.60 1.32 17.64
CA GLN A 37 -6.71 2.23 17.91
C GLN A 37 -7.34 2.74 16.62
N SER A 38 -8.31 1.93 16.19
CA SER A 38 -9.68 2.37 15.95
C SER A 38 -9.82 3.70 15.20
N SER A 39 -10.15 3.59 13.91
CA SER A 39 -10.94 4.57 13.13
C SER A 39 -10.87 6.01 13.66
N LEU A 40 -10.06 6.86 13.03
CA LEU A 40 -10.04 8.32 13.20
C LEU A 40 -11.36 8.86 13.80
N ASN A 41 -11.37 9.15 15.10
CA ASN A 41 -12.56 9.62 15.80
C ASN A 41 -12.73 11.12 15.54
N ILE A 42 -13.04 11.46 14.30
CA ILE A 42 -13.27 12.83 13.86
C ILE A 42 -14.77 13.09 13.83
N LYS A 43 -15.21 14.14 14.53
CA LYS A 43 -16.62 14.56 14.51
C LYS A 43 -17.01 14.97 13.09
N ALA A 44 -18.10 14.39 12.56
CA ALA A 44 -18.57 14.62 11.20
C ALA A 44 -18.84 16.09 10.84
N LYS A 45 -19.20 16.93 11.82
CA LYS A 45 -19.46 18.37 11.67
C LYS A 45 -18.20 19.24 11.76
N LYS A 46 -17.03 18.66 12.08
CA LYS A 46 -15.77 19.43 12.16
C LYS A 46 -15.44 20.01 10.79
N LYS A 47 -14.85 21.21 10.78
CA LYS A 47 -14.34 21.85 9.56
C LYS A 47 -13.32 20.94 8.87
N VAL A 48 -13.33 20.95 7.54
CA VAL A 48 -12.44 20.10 6.73
C VAL A 48 -10.98 20.38 7.05
N GLY A 49 -10.51 21.64 7.07
CA GLY A 49 -9.09 21.97 7.32
C GLY A 49 -8.54 21.32 8.60
N ALA A 50 -9.17 21.60 9.74
CA ALA A 50 -8.80 21.03 11.04
C ALA A 50 -9.03 19.50 11.17
N SER A 51 -9.75 18.90 10.23
CA SER A 51 -9.93 17.45 10.15
C SER A 51 -8.83 16.80 9.32
N VAL A 52 -8.46 17.41 8.20
CA VAL A 52 -7.42 16.89 7.30
C VAL A 52 -6.05 16.96 7.97
N GLU A 53 -5.77 18.00 8.75
CA GLU A 53 -4.55 18.05 9.58
C GLU A 53 -4.43 16.83 10.51
N ILE A 54 -5.50 16.45 11.21
CA ILE A 54 -5.50 15.25 12.08
C ILE A 54 -5.31 13.97 11.25
N ILE A 55 -5.97 13.89 10.10
CA ILE A 55 -5.83 12.74 9.19
C ILE A 55 -4.40 12.63 8.68
N MET A 56 -3.75 13.76 8.39
CA MET A 56 -2.39 13.83 7.89
C MET A 56 -1.41 13.34 8.94
N LYS A 57 -1.45 13.93 10.15
CA LYS A 57 -0.66 13.49 11.32
C LYS A 57 -0.82 12.00 11.59
N ASN A 58 -2.06 11.49 11.59
CA ASN A 58 -2.29 10.07 11.81
C ASN A 58 -1.71 9.20 10.69
N GLY A 59 -1.85 9.63 9.43
CA GLY A 59 -1.30 8.90 8.29
C GLY A 59 0.23 8.87 8.28
N PHE A 60 0.86 9.98 8.67
CA PHE A 60 2.31 10.07 8.87
C PHE A 60 2.78 9.12 9.98
N ASN A 61 2.12 9.15 11.14
CA ASN A 61 2.41 8.25 12.26
C ASN A 61 2.18 6.77 11.90
N GLU A 62 1.15 6.45 11.12
CA GLU A 62 0.95 5.08 10.62
C GLU A 62 2.14 4.59 9.77
N ILE A 63 2.76 5.47 8.97
CA ILE A 63 3.95 5.13 8.18
C ILE A 63 5.15 4.90 9.09
N ILE A 64 5.40 5.81 10.05
CA ILE A 64 6.53 5.66 10.99
C ILE A 64 6.38 4.38 11.80
N ASN A 65 5.20 4.10 12.37
CA ASN A 65 5.00 2.89 13.17
C ASN A 65 5.23 1.63 12.34
N ALA A 66 4.72 1.57 11.10
CA ALA A 66 4.96 0.42 10.23
C ALA A 66 6.44 0.27 9.85
N TYR A 67 7.16 1.39 9.77
CA TYR A 67 8.60 1.40 9.56
C TYR A 67 9.33 0.88 10.81
N ASP A 68 9.03 1.38 11.99
CA ASP A 68 9.59 0.90 13.26
C ASP A 68 9.35 -0.60 13.46
N ASP A 69 8.13 -1.07 13.19
CA ASP A 69 7.77 -2.49 13.25
C ASP A 69 8.61 -3.33 12.27
N PHE A 70 8.85 -2.82 11.06
CA PHE A 70 9.70 -3.47 10.07
C PHE A 70 11.17 -3.56 10.51
N PHE A 71 11.70 -2.55 11.21
CA PHE A 71 13.06 -2.58 11.76
C PHE A 71 13.18 -3.43 13.03
N ALA A 72 12.08 -3.65 13.74
CA ALA A 72 12.04 -4.50 14.93
C ALA A 72 12.16 -5.99 14.59
N ASP A 73 11.58 -6.43 13.45
CA ASP A 73 11.67 -7.81 12.98
C ASP A 73 11.78 -7.90 11.45
N TYR A 74 13.02 -8.07 10.96
CA TYR A 74 13.29 -8.26 9.54
C TYR A 74 12.84 -9.62 8.99
N SER A 75 12.53 -10.59 9.86
CA SER A 75 12.16 -11.93 9.44
C SER A 75 10.69 -12.02 9.02
N ASP A 76 9.85 -11.08 9.47
CA ASP A 76 8.43 -11.03 9.16
C ASP A 76 8.17 -10.42 7.77
N PRO A 77 7.69 -11.19 6.78
CA PRO A 77 7.30 -10.66 5.47
C PRO A 77 6.19 -9.60 5.56
N GLU A 78 5.41 -9.62 6.64
CA GLU A 78 4.32 -8.66 6.85
C GLU A 78 4.84 -7.24 7.09
N GLY A 79 6.07 -7.05 7.58
CA GLY A 79 6.67 -5.72 7.77
C GLY A 79 6.74 -4.92 6.45
N VAL A 80 7.27 -5.55 5.39
CA VAL A 80 7.32 -4.97 4.03
C VAL A 80 5.91 -4.67 3.52
N HIS A 81 4.96 -5.57 3.78
CA HIS A 81 3.56 -5.39 3.40
C HIS A 81 2.94 -4.16 4.07
N GLN A 82 3.10 -4.04 5.39
CA GLN A 82 2.50 -2.98 6.20
C GLN A 82 3.03 -1.61 5.77
N VAL A 83 4.34 -1.40 5.66
CA VAL A 83 4.92 -0.12 5.21
C VAL A 83 4.30 0.32 3.88
N ARG A 84 4.23 -0.59 2.90
CA ARG A 84 3.62 -0.31 1.59
C ARG A 84 2.14 0.00 1.68
N VAL A 85 1.39 -0.71 2.52
CA VAL A 85 -0.04 -0.44 2.74
C VAL A 85 -0.22 0.95 3.32
N ARG A 86 0.53 1.34 4.35
CA ARG A 86 0.42 2.67 4.99
C ARG A 86 0.76 3.80 4.03
N ILE A 87 1.86 3.68 3.28
CA ILE A 87 2.22 4.66 2.24
C ILE A 87 1.11 4.78 1.19
N ARG A 88 0.58 3.67 0.67
CA ARG A 88 -0.49 3.70 -0.35
C ARG A 88 -1.79 4.31 0.17
N LYS A 89 -2.17 3.96 1.40
CA LYS A 89 -3.36 4.50 2.09
C LYS A 89 -3.18 6.01 2.29
N PHE A 90 -2.02 6.45 2.74
CA PHE A 90 -1.72 7.86 2.94
C PHE A 90 -1.75 8.65 1.62
N ARG A 91 -1.12 8.15 0.56
CA ARG A 91 -1.20 8.74 -0.78
C ARG A 91 -2.64 8.85 -1.30
N ALA A 92 -3.46 7.84 -1.04
CA ALA A 92 -4.87 7.88 -1.40
C ALA A 92 -5.64 8.96 -0.63
N MET A 93 -5.36 9.11 0.67
CA MET A 93 -5.92 10.16 1.51
C MET A 93 -5.54 11.56 1.03
N LEU A 94 -4.27 11.81 0.76
CA LEU A 94 -3.82 13.08 0.19
C LEU A 94 -4.49 13.34 -1.16
N ALA A 95 -4.59 12.32 -2.02
CA ALA A 95 -5.28 12.47 -3.31
C ALA A 95 -6.77 12.80 -3.14
N PHE A 96 -7.43 12.23 -2.13
CA PHE A 96 -8.82 12.52 -1.80
C PHE A 96 -9.03 13.99 -1.42
N PHE A 97 -8.07 14.56 -0.67
CA PHE A 97 -8.04 15.96 -0.25
C PHE A 97 -7.32 16.90 -1.22
N LYS A 98 -6.92 16.43 -2.42
CA LYS A 98 -6.23 17.24 -3.44
C LYS A 98 -6.79 18.66 -3.65
N PRO A 99 -8.12 18.87 -3.72
CA PRO A 99 -8.69 20.22 -3.90
C PRO A 99 -8.39 21.24 -2.79
N LEU A 100 -7.78 20.81 -1.68
CA LEU A 100 -7.43 21.69 -0.56
C LEU A 100 -5.97 22.15 -0.60
N PHE A 101 -5.12 21.56 -1.44
CA PHE A 101 -3.67 21.78 -1.41
C PHE A 101 -3.20 22.68 -2.55
N LYS A 102 -2.09 23.41 -2.31
CA LYS A 102 -1.34 24.10 -3.39
C LYS A 102 -0.79 23.07 -4.39
N GLY A 103 -1.01 23.31 -5.67
CA GLY A 103 -0.85 22.30 -6.74
C GLY A 103 0.56 21.71 -6.87
N GLU A 104 1.59 22.56 -6.86
CA GLU A 104 2.99 22.13 -7.05
C GLU A 104 3.52 21.35 -5.84
N SER A 105 3.26 21.84 -4.61
CA SER A 105 3.71 21.17 -3.39
C SER A 105 3.05 19.80 -3.20
N TYR A 106 1.76 19.67 -3.55
CA TYR A 106 1.05 18.39 -3.47
C TYR A 106 1.65 17.34 -4.40
N GLN A 107 2.02 17.72 -5.63
CA GLN A 107 2.51 16.75 -6.61
C GLN A 107 3.88 16.21 -6.21
N ARG A 108 4.78 17.09 -5.73
CA ARG A 108 6.07 16.68 -5.14
C ARG A 108 5.87 15.60 -4.07
N GLN A 109 4.98 15.81 -3.11
CA GLN A 109 4.79 14.84 -2.03
C GLN A 109 4.13 13.53 -2.48
N GLN A 110 3.27 13.56 -3.49
CA GLN A 110 2.74 12.33 -4.10
C GLN A 110 3.83 11.49 -4.77
N ASP A 111 4.84 12.14 -5.34
CA ASP A 111 5.96 11.50 -6.01
C ASP A 111 7.01 11.01 -5.00
N THR A 112 7.31 11.78 -3.95
CA THR A 112 8.11 11.34 -2.79
C THR A 112 7.53 10.06 -2.19
N LEU A 113 6.26 10.06 -1.79
CA LEU A 113 5.59 8.88 -1.27
C LEU A 113 5.52 7.72 -2.29
N ARG A 114 5.50 8.03 -3.59
CA ARG A 114 5.56 6.99 -4.63
C ARG A 114 6.91 6.29 -4.62
N LYS A 115 7.99 7.06 -4.65
CA LYS A 115 9.37 6.60 -4.61
C LYS A 115 9.62 5.75 -3.37
N MET A 116 9.26 6.27 -2.19
CA MET A 116 9.37 5.54 -0.92
C MET A 116 8.65 4.18 -0.99
N GLY A 117 7.40 4.17 -1.47
CA GLY A 117 6.66 2.92 -1.61
C GLY A 117 7.29 1.96 -2.63
N GLN A 118 7.93 2.47 -3.69
CA GLN A 118 8.55 1.66 -4.75
C GLN A 118 9.80 0.92 -4.28
N GLN A 119 10.55 1.43 -3.29
CA GLN A 119 11.72 0.75 -2.72
C GLN A 119 11.37 -0.65 -2.20
N PHE A 120 10.21 -0.80 -1.55
CA PHE A 120 9.70 -2.08 -1.05
C PHE A 120 9.04 -2.95 -2.15
N GLY A 121 9.07 -2.52 -3.40
CA GLY A 121 8.29 -3.06 -4.51
C GLY A 121 8.62 -4.50 -4.86
N GLU A 122 9.90 -4.75 -5.09
CA GLU A 122 10.42 -6.03 -5.56
C GLU A 122 10.23 -7.13 -4.52
N VAL A 123 10.65 -6.88 -3.27
CA VAL A 123 10.46 -7.82 -2.14
C VAL A 123 8.98 -8.22 -2.01
N ARG A 124 8.06 -7.24 -2.00
CA ARG A 124 6.63 -7.56 -1.87
C ARG A 124 6.11 -8.34 -3.07
N GLN A 125 6.60 -8.10 -4.28
CA GLN A 125 6.18 -8.87 -5.46
C GLN A 125 6.59 -10.33 -5.33
N LEU A 126 7.81 -10.58 -4.85
CA LEU A 126 8.31 -11.92 -4.56
C LEU A 126 7.55 -12.60 -3.42
N ASP A 127 7.22 -11.86 -2.34
CA ASP A 127 6.36 -12.36 -1.26
C ASP A 127 4.99 -12.83 -1.79
N VAL A 128 4.32 -12.02 -2.62
CA VAL A 128 3.02 -12.39 -3.21
C VAL A 128 3.14 -13.67 -4.04
N LEU A 129 4.19 -13.77 -4.86
CA LEU A 129 4.38 -14.92 -5.73
C LEU A 129 4.67 -16.21 -4.92
N LEU A 130 5.44 -16.11 -3.83
CA LEU A 130 5.67 -17.21 -2.90
C LEU A 130 4.37 -17.63 -2.18
N GLU A 131 3.55 -16.68 -1.72
CA GLU A 131 2.23 -16.96 -1.15
C GLU A 131 1.32 -17.68 -2.16
N ASP A 132 1.34 -17.26 -3.43
CA ASP A 132 0.54 -17.87 -4.49
C ASP A 132 1.04 -19.28 -4.85
N LEU A 133 2.36 -19.50 -4.85
CA LEU A 133 2.96 -20.82 -5.02
C LEU A 133 2.46 -21.81 -3.95
N LEU A 134 2.42 -21.35 -2.69
CA LEU A 134 1.89 -22.14 -1.57
C LEU A 134 0.41 -22.49 -1.75
N LYS A 135 -0.41 -21.58 -2.29
CA LYS A 135 -1.83 -21.84 -2.60
C LYS A 135 -1.98 -22.90 -3.69
N VAL A 136 -1.17 -22.81 -4.76
CA VAL A 136 -1.20 -23.80 -5.85
C VAL A 136 -0.79 -25.19 -5.36
N ARG A 137 0.26 -25.27 -4.52
CA ARG A 137 0.70 -26.53 -3.88
C ARG A 137 -0.43 -27.19 -3.08
N LYS A 138 -1.22 -26.41 -2.33
CA LYS A 138 -2.35 -26.92 -1.54
C LYS A 138 -3.53 -27.41 -2.40
N ASN A 139 -3.71 -26.85 -3.59
CA ASN A 139 -4.88 -27.12 -4.44
C ASN A 139 -4.64 -28.18 -5.53
N THR A 140 -3.42 -28.71 -5.67
CA THR A 140 -3.04 -29.67 -6.72
C THR A 140 -2.84 -31.07 -6.11
N ASN A 141 -3.55 -32.08 -6.61
CA ASN A 141 -3.36 -33.48 -6.18
C ASN A 141 -2.02 -34.06 -6.67
N GLN A 142 -1.02 -33.93 -5.79
CA GLN A 142 0.11 -34.81 -5.44
C GLN A 142 1.01 -35.57 -6.44
N GLU A 143 0.80 -35.61 -7.76
CA GLU A 143 1.79 -36.30 -8.65
C GLU A 143 2.68 -35.37 -9.50
N ILE A 144 2.34 -34.08 -9.62
CA ILE A 144 3.03 -33.13 -10.52
C ILE A 144 3.81 -32.04 -9.74
N SER A 145 3.70 -31.97 -8.41
CA SER A 145 3.88 -30.73 -7.64
C SER A 145 5.17 -30.57 -6.83
N ASP A 146 6.31 -31.11 -7.31
CA ASP A 146 7.58 -30.56 -6.81
C ASP A 146 7.78 -29.18 -7.43
N PHE A 147 7.60 -28.13 -6.63
CA PHE A 147 7.90 -26.74 -6.96
C PHE A 147 9.22 -26.27 -6.31
N GLY A 148 10.01 -27.18 -5.74
CA GLY A 148 11.16 -26.85 -4.91
C GLY A 148 12.23 -26.02 -5.63
N LYS A 149 12.46 -26.26 -6.93
CA LYS A 149 13.38 -25.45 -7.72
C LYS A 149 12.91 -24.00 -7.89
N LEU A 150 11.66 -23.79 -8.31
CA LEU A 150 11.08 -22.45 -8.44
C LEU A 150 11.03 -21.74 -7.08
N GLU A 151 10.62 -22.45 -6.03
CA GLU A 151 10.61 -21.92 -4.66
C GLU A 151 12.01 -21.47 -4.21
N ALA A 152 13.03 -22.33 -4.38
CA ALA A 152 14.40 -22.00 -4.03
C ALA A 152 14.93 -20.79 -4.81
N HIS A 153 14.59 -20.69 -6.10
CA HIS A 153 15.01 -19.56 -6.92
C HIS A 153 14.32 -18.25 -6.50
N LEU A 154 13.02 -18.29 -6.19
CA LEU A 154 12.27 -17.14 -5.67
C LEU A 154 12.77 -16.70 -4.30
N LEU A 155 13.07 -17.64 -3.40
CA LEU A 155 13.65 -17.34 -2.08
C LEU A 155 15.02 -16.69 -2.21
N ASN A 156 15.88 -17.15 -3.12
CA ASN A 156 17.17 -16.54 -3.38
C ASN A 156 17.03 -15.11 -3.93
N LYS A 157 16.18 -14.91 -4.96
CA LYS A 157 15.93 -13.58 -5.52
C LYS A 157 15.34 -12.62 -4.48
N ARG A 158 14.47 -13.14 -3.60
CA ARG A 158 13.92 -12.37 -2.47
C ARG A 158 15.00 -11.97 -1.48
N ALA A 159 15.92 -12.86 -1.12
CA ALA A 159 17.02 -12.54 -0.21
C ALA A 159 17.89 -11.40 -0.77
N ILE A 160 18.26 -11.48 -2.04
CA ILE A 160 19.04 -10.43 -2.74
C ILE A 160 18.27 -9.10 -2.77
N ALA A 161 16.99 -9.12 -3.16
CA ALA A 161 16.15 -7.92 -3.18
C ALA A 161 15.99 -7.29 -1.79
N PHE A 162 15.94 -8.13 -0.74
CA PHE A 162 15.86 -7.68 0.63
C PHE A 162 17.16 -7.04 1.12
N GLU A 163 18.31 -7.59 0.76
CA GLU A 163 19.61 -6.98 1.04
C GLU A 163 19.76 -5.61 0.38
N HIS A 164 19.35 -5.47 -0.89
CA HIS A 164 19.32 -4.18 -1.58
C HIS A 164 18.37 -3.19 -0.90
N LEU A 165 17.16 -3.62 -0.51
CA LEU A 165 16.23 -2.79 0.25
C LEU A 165 16.88 -2.29 1.56
N LEU A 166 17.52 -3.17 2.33
CA LEU A 166 18.18 -2.77 3.57
C LEU A 166 19.35 -1.82 3.33
N ALA A 167 20.12 -2.01 2.26
CA ALA A 167 21.19 -1.09 1.88
C ALA A 167 20.65 0.30 1.54
N ASP A 168 19.57 0.37 0.76
CA ASP A 168 18.90 1.62 0.40
C ASP A 168 18.31 2.33 1.63
N LEU A 169 17.67 1.59 2.54
CA LEU A 169 17.08 2.14 3.76
C LEU A 169 18.11 2.58 4.81
N LYS A 170 19.34 2.07 4.75
CA LYS A 170 20.45 2.57 5.57
C LYS A 170 20.96 3.92 5.11
N THR A 171 20.61 4.36 3.91
CA THR A 171 20.87 5.74 3.48
C THR A 171 19.91 6.70 4.16
N ASP A 172 20.34 7.95 4.36
CA ASP A 172 19.46 8.98 4.92
C ASP A 172 18.33 9.38 3.96
N ALA A 173 18.28 8.85 2.73
CA ALA A 173 17.32 9.26 1.71
C ALA A 173 15.86 9.04 2.14
N PHE A 174 15.55 7.90 2.77
CA PHE A 174 14.19 7.62 3.23
C PHE A 174 13.77 8.54 4.39
N ALA A 175 14.69 8.78 5.32
CA ALA A 175 14.49 9.68 6.45
C ALA A 175 14.30 11.13 6.01
N LEU A 176 15.12 11.58 5.05
CA LEU A 176 15.01 12.91 4.44
C LEU A 176 13.69 13.07 3.67
N ASP A 177 13.24 12.03 2.96
CA ASP A 177 11.93 12.02 2.28
C ASP A 177 10.77 12.13 3.30
N LEU A 178 10.87 11.46 4.47
CA LEU A 178 9.91 11.62 5.58
C LEU A 178 9.95 13.02 6.21
N LEU A 179 11.15 13.59 6.41
CA LEU A 179 11.31 14.93 6.94
C LEU A 179 10.75 15.99 5.99
N ASP A 180 10.96 15.85 4.67
CA ASP A 180 10.37 16.74 3.65
C ASP A 180 8.84 16.73 3.72
N LEU A 181 8.25 15.54 3.90
CA LEU A 181 6.81 15.39 4.08
C LEU A 181 6.31 16.05 5.37
N TRP A 182 7.05 15.92 6.48
CA TRP A 182 6.68 16.54 7.75
C TRP A 182 6.78 18.06 7.70
N VAL A 183 7.86 18.59 7.10
CA VAL A 183 8.03 20.04 6.89
C VAL A 183 6.93 20.59 6.00
N TRP A 184 6.53 19.85 4.96
CA TRP A 184 5.38 20.24 4.12
C TRP A 184 4.08 20.33 4.91
N GLU A 185 3.84 19.40 5.83
CA GLU A 185 2.66 19.42 6.70
C GLU A 185 2.67 20.60 7.68
N LEU A 186 3.85 20.99 8.20
CA LEU A 186 4.00 22.12 9.12
C LEU A 186 3.91 23.48 8.44
N ASN A 187 4.23 23.57 7.15
CA ASN A 187 4.23 24.83 6.38
C ASN A 187 2.89 25.12 5.69
N ASP A 188 1.77 24.78 6.35
CA ASP A 188 0.40 25.04 5.89
C ASP A 188 0.19 24.75 4.39
N PRO A 189 0.07 23.47 4.01
CA PRO A 189 0.06 23.05 2.60
C PRO A 189 -1.23 23.45 1.84
N TRP A 190 -2.08 24.24 2.48
CA TRP A 190 -3.44 24.56 2.09
C TRP A 190 -3.50 25.68 1.05
N ASP A 191 -4.45 25.58 0.14
CA ASP A 191 -4.92 26.72 -0.63
C ASP A 191 -5.84 27.57 0.27
N GLU A 192 -5.30 28.59 0.92
CA GLU A 192 -6.03 29.42 1.92
C GLU A 192 -7.28 30.11 1.35
N GLU A 193 -7.31 30.34 0.04
CA GLU A 193 -8.43 30.99 -0.64
C GLU A 193 -9.62 30.03 -0.86
N THR A 194 -9.42 28.72 -0.66
CA THR A 194 -10.46 27.73 -0.94
C THR A 194 -11.57 27.73 0.13
N PRO A 195 -12.86 27.95 -0.25
CA PRO A 195 -13.96 27.89 0.70
C PRO A 195 -14.19 26.46 1.25
N LEU A 196 -13.56 25.46 0.64
CA LEU A 196 -13.65 24.06 1.03
C LEU A 196 -13.07 23.80 2.43
N LEU A 197 -12.11 24.60 2.90
CA LEU A 197 -11.52 24.45 4.24
C LEU A 197 -12.56 24.66 5.36
N LEU A 198 -13.54 25.52 5.11
CA LEU A 198 -14.62 25.87 6.04
C LEU A 198 -15.82 24.92 5.95
N ALA A 199 -15.89 24.08 4.92
CA ALA A 199 -16.97 23.12 4.75
C ALA A 199 -16.97 22.08 5.89
N SER A 200 -18.11 21.41 6.10
CA SER A 200 -18.16 20.26 6.99
C SER A 200 -17.43 19.07 6.37
N LEU A 201 -16.69 18.31 7.17
CA LEU A 201 -15.99 17.11 6.71
C LEU A 201 -16.94 16.10 6.06
N LYS A 202 -18.15 15.96 6.62
CA LYS A 202 -19.19 15.08 6.09
C LYS A 202 -19.62 15.46 4.67
N ASP A 203 -19.93 16.73 4.44
CA ASP A 203 -20.44 17.19 3.15
C ASP A 203 -19.34 17.14 2.07
N TYR A 204 -18.13 17.55 2.43
CA TYR A 204 -16.95 17.39 1.57
C TYR A 204 -16.76 15.93 1.17
N THR A 205 -16.74 15.02 2.16
CA THR A 205 -16.50 13.60 1.94
C THR A 205 -17.56 12.98 1.03
N LYS A 206 -18.85 13.27 1.29
CA LYS A 206 -19.96 12.78 0.47
C LYS A 206 -19.85 13.27 -0.97
N LYS A 207 -19.55 14.55 -1.19
CA LYS A 207 -19.38 15.14 -2.52
C LYS A 207 -18.19 14.49 -3.25
N GLN A 208 -17.06 14.33 -2.56
CA GLN A 208 -15.83 13.83 -3.16
C GLN A 208 -15.90 12.34 -3.51
N ILE A 209 -16.49 11.51 -2.65
CA ILE A 209 -16.81 10.09 -2.96
C ILE A 209 -17.71 10.01 -4.20
N GLY A 210 -18.75 10.85 -4.26
CA GLY A 210 -19.64 10.92 -5.43
C GLY A 210 -18.90 11.24 -6.73
N ASN A 211 -17.97 12.19 -6.69
CA ASN A 211 -17.14 12.55 -7.84
C ASN A 211 -16.22 11.42 -8.28
N TRP A 212 -15.53 10.76 -7.34
CA TRP A 212 -14.63 9.65 -7.64
C TRP A 212 -15.39 8.44 -8.19
N ARG A 213 -16.53 8.10 -7.58
CA ARG A 213 -17.42 7.04 -8.07
C ARG A 213 -17.90 7.31 -9.49
N LYS A 214 -18.30 8.55 -9.81
CA LYS A 214 -18.68 8.93 -11.20
C LYS A 214 -17.52 8.74 -12.18
N LYS A 215 -16.31 9.19 -11.82
CA LYS A 215 -15.09 9.02 -12.64
C LYS A 215 -14.74 7.55 -12.87
N ILE A 216 -14.84 6.72 -11.83
CA ILE A 216 -14.57 5.29 -11.91
C ILE A 216 -15.64 4.61 -12.78
N LYS A 217 -16.93 4.87 -12.54
CA LYS A 217 -18.03 4.33 -13.37
C LYS A 217 -17.85 4.70 -14.85
N LYS A 218 -17.47 5.93 -15.16
CA LYS A 218 -17.16 6.34 -16.55
C LYS A 218 -15.97 5.57 -17.13
N SER A 219 -14.92 5.37 -16.33
CA SER A 219 -13.73 4.62 -16.76
C SER A 219 -14.05 3.12 -16.96
N MET A 220 -14.87 2.52 -16.10
CA MET A 220 -15.33 1.13 -16.23
C MET A 220 -16.21 0.92 -17.46
N LYS A 221 -17.12 1.86 -17.77
CA LYS A 221 -18.00 1.76 -18.96
C LYS A 221 -17.26 1.75 -20.30
N SER A 222 -16.07 2.36 -20.34
CA SER A 222 -15.22 2.46 -21.54
C SER A 222 -13.99 1.56 -21.44
N LEU A 223 -13.97 0.66 -20.45
CA LEU A 223 -12.83 -0.20 -20.18
C LEU A 223 -12.82 -1.36 -21.17
N ASP A 224 -11.81 -1.39 -22.03
CA ASP A 224 -11.42 -2.62 -22.69
C ASP A 224 -10.64 -3.49 -21.69
N VAL A 225 -11.19 -4.64 -21.33
CA VAL A 225 -10.58 -5.59 -20.38
C VAL A 225 -9.29 -6.20 -20.95
N LYS A 226 -9.12 -6.22 -22.28
CA LYS A 226 -7.87 -6.65 -22.92
C LYS A 226 -6.77 -5.60 -22.77
N ASN A 227 -7.11 -4.33 -22.56
CA ASN A 227 -6.15 -3.27 -22.32
C ASN A 227 -5.71 -3.26 -20.85
N GLN A 228 -4.63 -3.99 -20.55
CA GLN A 228 -4.07 -4.13 -19.20
C GLN A 228 -3.76 -2.78 -18.55
N GLN A 229 -3.23 -1.81 -19.30
CA GLN A 229 -2.94 -0.47 -18.76
C GLN A 229 -4.22 0.25 -18.35
N ALA A 230 -5.30 0.13 -19.14
CA ALA A 230 -6.59 0.69 -18.80
C ALA A 230 -7.18 0.02 -17.55
N VAL A 231 -7.10 -1.30 -17.46
CA VAL A 231 -7.52 -2.07 -16.27
C VAL A 231 -6.75 -1.63 -15.04
N HIS A 232 -5.43 -1.51 -15.15
CA HIS A 232 -4.57 -1.05 -14.07
C HIS A 232 -4.91 0.37 -13.60
N ARG A 233 -5.18 1.30 -14.53
CA ARG A 233 -5.62 2.66 -14.20
C ARG A 233 -6.94 2.68 -13.44
N VAL A 234 -7.90 1.85 -13.82
CA VAL A 234 -9.17 1.71 -13.10
C VAL A 234 -8.93 1.13 -11.71
N ARG A 235 -8.15 0.04 -11.60
CA ARG A 235 -7.77 -0.57 -10.32
C ARG A 235 -7.14 0.45 -9.36
N ILE A 236 -6.20 1.27 -9.82
CA ILE A 236 -5.57 2.31 -8.98
C ILE A 236 -6.62 3.28 -8.44
N LYS A 237 -7.49 3.81 -9.31
CA LYS A 237 -8.56 4.75 -8.89
C LYS A 237 -9.50 4.11 -7.88
N SER A 238 -9.86 2.84 -8.11
CA SER A 238 -10.72 2.08 -7.22
C SER A 238 -10.07 1.84 -5.85
N LYS A 239 -8.80 1.40 -5.81
CA LYS A 239 -8.04 1.24 -4.55
C LYS A 239 -7.94 2.55 -3.77
N LYS A 240 -7.66 3.67 -4.44
CA LYS A 240 -7.64 4.97 -3.78
C LYS A 240 -9.00 5.30 -3.14
N LEU A 241 -10.11 5.04 -3.84
CA LEU A 241 -11.45 5.26 -3.29
C LEU A 241 -11.69 4.38 -2.06
N ARG A 242 -11.35 3.09 -2.13
CA ARG A 242 -11.46 2.15 -1.00
C ARG A 242 -10.73 2.65 0.23
N TYR A 243 -9.44 3.01 0.11
CA TYR A 243 -8.66 3.53 1.22
C TYR A 243 -9.28 4.81 1.82
N ALA A 244 -9.82 5.70 0.99
CA ALA A 244 -10.49 6.90 1.49
C ALA A 244 -11.77 6.58 2.28
N ILE A 245 -12.55 5.59 1.84
CA ILE A 245 -13.77 5.15 2.53
C ILE A 245 -13.45 4.45 3.85
N GLU A 246 -12.44 3.58 3.86
CA GLU A 246 -12.00 2.89 5.07
C GLU A 246 -11.56 3.89 6.13
N ALA A 247 -10.71 4.86 5.75
CA ALA A 247 -10.20 5.90 6.64
C ALA A 247 -11.30 6.83 7.18
N LEU A 248 -12.33 7.10 6.38
CA LEU A 248 -13.45 8.00 6.73
C LEU A 248 -14.71 7.24 7.17
N SER A 249 -14.61 5.93 7.39
CA SER A 249 -15.76 5.04 7.64
C SER A 249 -16.61 5.48 8.85
N SER A 250 -16.00 6.10 9.86
CA SER A 250 -16.64 6.60 11.08
C SER A 250 -17.63 7.76 10.81
N ILE A 251 -17.39 8.56 9.77
CA ILE A 251 -18.24 9.71 9.41
C ILE A 251 -19.22 9.40 8.28
N LEU A 252 -19.11 8.22 7.66
CA LEU A 252 -19.98 7.77 6.57
C LEU A 252 -21.27 7.12 7.08
N ASP A 253 -22.38 7.49 6.46
CA ASP A 253 -23.67 6.86 6.71
C ASP A 253 -23.67 5.40 6.23
N ARG A 254 -24.51 4.57 6.86
CA ARG A 254 -24.59 3.12 6.59
C ARG A 254 -24.86 2.81 5.12
N LYS A 255 -25.65 3.66 4.43
CA LYS A 255 -25.97 3.50 3.01
C LYS A 255 -24.72 3.68 2.14
N THR A 256 -23.90 4.70 2.41
CA THR A 256 -22.65 4.90 1.67
C THR A 256 -21.69 3.74 1.90
N ARG A 257 -21.53 3.28 3.15
CA ARG A 257 -20.71 2.09 3.46
C ARG A 257 -21.17 0.85 2.70
N LYS A 258 -22.45 0.46 2.82
CA LYS A 258 -23.02 -0.70 2.09
C LYS A 258 -22.86 -0.61 0.57
N SER A 259 -22.93 0.60 0.00
CA SER A 259 -22.76 0.76 -1.44
C SER A 259 -21.34 0.45 -1.93
N MET A 260 -20.37 0.40 -1.01
CA MET A 260 -18.97 0.16 -1.29
C MET A 260 -18.60 -1.33 -1.21
N ASP A 261 -19.34 -2.15 -0.46
CA ASP A 261 -19.15 -3.60 -0.42
C ASP A 261 -19.28 -4.23 -1.83
N ALA A 262 -20.27 -3.79 -2.61
CA ALA A 262 -20.43 -4.23 -4.00
C ALA A 262 -19.26 -3.78 -4.91
N PHE A 263 -18.64 -2.65 -4.57
CA PHE A 263 -17.49 -2.11 -5.30
C PHE A 263 -16.20 -2.85 -4.94
N GLU A 264 -16.10 -3.38 -3.72
CA GLU A 264 -15.00 -4.22 -3.26
C GLU A 264 -14.84 -5.48 -4.10
N LYS A 265 -15.95 -6.19 -4.38
CA LYS A 265 -15.92 -7.41 -5.19
C LYS A 265 -15.34 -7.19 -6.59
N ILE A 266 -15.73 -6.09 -7.24
CA ILE A 266 -15.18 -5.71 -8.56
C ILE A 266 -13.68 -5.38 -8.45
N GLN A 267 -13.25 -4.76 -7.35
CA GLN A 267 -11.82 -4.50 -7.12
C GLN A 267 -11.01 -5.76 -6.91
N ASP A 268 -11.55 -6.75 -6.22
CA ASP A 268 -10.87 -8.01 -5.97
C ASP A 268 -10.63 -8.77 -7.28
N ASP A 269 -11.63 -8.79 -8.17
CA ASP A 269 -11.48 -9.42 -9.49
C ASP A 269 -10.51 -8.66 -10.40
N LEU A 270 -10.59 -7.31 -10.45
CA LEU A 270 -9.58 -6.49 -11.15
C LEU A 270 -8.20 -6.62 -10.52
N GLY A 271 -8.16 -6.92 -9.22
CA GLY A 271 -6.93 -7.10 -8.47
C GLY A 271 -6.22 -8.37 -8.85
N TYR A 272 -6.96 -9.48 -8.83
CA TYR A 272 -6.50 -10.76 -9.29
C TYR A 272 -5.92 -10.67 -10.71
N PHE A 273 -6.64 -10.05 -11.66
CA PHE A 273 -6.18 -9.90 -13.04
C PHE A 273 -4.84 -9.17 -13.13
N HIS A 274 -4.64 -8.10 -12.37
CA HIS A 274 -3.36 -7.40 -12.35
C HIS A 274 -2.24 -8.24 -11.76
N ASP A 275 -2.52 -8.98 -10.69
CA ASP A 275 -1.53 -9.79 -10.00
C ASP A 275 -1.10 -10.98 -10.90
N VAL A 276 -2.01 -11.57 -11.70
CA VAL A 276 -1.69 -12.57 -12.75
C VAL A 276 -0.64 -12.05 -13.74
N PHE A 277 -0.78 -10.83 -14.28
CA PHE A 277 0.21 -10.31 -15.23
C PHE A 277 1.53 -9.91 -14.58
N ALA A 278 1.47 -9.34 -13.38
CA ALA A 278 2.68 -9.00 -12.64
C ALA A 278 3.49 -10.28 -12.32
N ASN A 279 2.81 -11.36 -11.97
CA ASN A 279 3.42 -12.67 -11.73
C ASN A 279 3.93 -13.29 -13.03
N GLN A 280 3.17 -13.23 -14.11
CA GLN A 280 3.60 -13.71 -15.43
C GLN A 280 4.91 -13.05 -15.86
N HIS A 281 4.97 -11.72 -15.84
CA HIS A 281 6.16 -10.99 -16.27
C HIS A 281 7.39 -11.35 -15.42
N LEU A 282 7.22 -11.47 -14.10
CA LEU A 282 8.29 -11.88 -13.20
C LEU A 282 8.76 -13.31 -13.48
N LEU A 283 7.84 -14.25 -13.70
CA LEU A 283 8.15 -15.63 -14.02
C LEU A 283 8.83 -15.77 -15.39
N GLU A 284 8.40 -15.01 -16.39
CA GLU A 284 9.03 -14.97 -17.72
C GLU A 284 10.46 -14.43 -17.64
N GLN A 285 10.67 -13.34 -16.88
CA GLN A 285 12.00 -12.80 -16.63
C GLN A 285 12.89 -13.84 -15.94
N LEU A 286 12.39 -14.49 -14.89
CA LEU A 286 13.09 -15.56 -14.18
C LEU A 286 13.48 -16.73 -15.09
N THR A 287 12.58 -17.15 -15.97
CA THR A 287 12.88 -18.24 -16.92
C THR A 287 13.85 -17.80 -17.99
N SER A 288 13.86 -16.53 -18.41
CA SER A 288 14.81 -16.02 -19.42
C SER A 288 16.25 -15.96 -18.90
N GLU A 289 16.43 -15.87 -17.58
CA GLU A 289 17.73 -15.83 -16.89
C GLU A 289 18.30 -17.24 -16.64
N SER A 290 17.60 -18.31 -17.01
CA SER A 290 17.96 -19.71 -16.70
C SER A 290 17.74 -20.63 -17.90
N ASN A 291 18.52 -21.71 -18.02
CA ASN A 291 18.28 -22.78 -19.01
C ASN A 291 17.66 -24.05 -18.38
N ASP A 292 17.23 -23.99 -17.11
CA ASP A 292 16.69 -25.15 -16.40
C ASP A 292 15.26 -25.47 -16.89
N VAL A 293 15.11 -26.63 -17.54
CA VAL A 293 13.83 -27.12 -18.08
C VAL A 293 12.78 -27.31 -16.98
N THR A 294 13.18 -27.76 -15.79
CA THR A 294 12.27 -27.95 -14.66
C THR A 294 11.72 -26.62 -14.16
N LEU A 295 12.56 -25.58 -14.12
CA LEU A 295 12.14 -24.23 -13.73
C LEU A 295 11.09 -23.67 -14.71
N HIS A 296 11.33 -23.82 -16.01
CA HIS A 296 10.38 -23.42 -17.06
C HIS A 296 9.04 -24.15 -16.93
N TYR A 297 9.09 -25.46 -16.68
CA TYR A 297 7.89 -26.27 -16.49
C TYR A 297 7.07 -25.81 -15.27
N GLN A 298 7.74 -25.63 -14.12
CA GLN A 298 7.11 -25.16 -12.88
C GLN A 298 6.50 -23.75 -13.05
N ALA A 299 7.24 -22.82 -13.66
CA ALA A 299 6.75 -21.48 -13.97
C ALA A 299 5.52 -21.53 -14.90
N GLY A 300 5.56 -22.37 -15.93
CA GLY A 300 4.46 -22.57 -16.88
C GLY A 300 3.17 -23.06 -16.22
N ILE A 301 3.26 -23.97 -15.25
CA ILE A 301 2.10 -24.43 -14.47
C ILE A 301 1.46 -23.27 -13.70
N ILE A 302 2.27 -22.44 -13.04
CA ILE A 302 1.76 -21.29 -12.26
C ILE A 302 1.10 -20.27 -13.18
N ILE A 303 1.77 -19.88 -14.28
CA ILE A 303 1.21 -18.95 -15.27
C ILE A 303 -0.09 -19.49 -15.83
N GLY A 304 -0.12 -20.75 -16.28
CA GLY A 304 -1.30 -21.38 -16.86
C GLY A 304 -2.48 -21.45 -15.89
N GLY A 305 -2.22 -21.83 -14.62
CA GLY A 305 -3.24 -21.87 -13.57
C GLY A 305 -3.84 -20.49 -13.27
N GLN A 306 -2.97 -19.49 -13.10
CA GLN A 306 -3.35 -18.10 -12.84
C GLN A 306 -4.14 -17.48 -14.01
N MET A 307 -3.68 -17.71 -15.24
CA MET A 307 -4.40 -17.27 -16.44
C MET A 307 -5.78 -17.93 -16.58
N MET A 308 -5.89 -19.23 -16.31
CA MET A 308 -7.16 -19.94 -16.38
C MET A 308 -8.18 -19.36 -15.39
N GLU A 309 -7.79 -19.14 -14.14
CA GLU A 309 -8.66 -18.54 -13.13
C GLU A 309 -8.98 -17.07 -13.45
N GLY A 310 -8.00 -16.30 -13.94
CA GLY A 310 -8.21 -14.92 -14.39
C GLY A 310 -9.23 -14.82 -15.51
N ASN A 311 -9.13 -15.69 -16.52
CA ASN A 311 -10.08 -15.77 -17.62
C ASN A 311 -11.49 -16.15 -17.15
N ARG A 312 -11.62 -17.03 -16.15
CA ARG A 312 -12.92 -17.37 -15.54
C ARG A 312 -13.55 -16.16 -14.83
N LYS A 313 -12.76 -15.35 -14.12
CA LYS A 313 -13.22 -14.13 -13.44
C LYS A 313 -13.66 -13.05 -14.44
N ILE A 314 -12.90 -12.84 -15.53
CA ILE A 314 -13.26 -11.88 -16.59
C ILE A 314 -14.60 -12.24 -17.25
N LYS A 315 -14.83 -13.51 -17.56
CA LYS A 315 -16.11 -13.96 -18.13
C LYS A 315 -17.31 -13.60 -17.24
N LYS A 316 -17.14 -13.61 -15.91
CA LYS A 316 -18.18 -13.19 -14.94
C LYS A 316 -18.36 -11.68 -14.84
N LEU A 317 -17.40 -10.87 -15.30
CA LEU A 317 -17.48 -9.42 -15.31
C LEU A 317 -18.11 -8.88 -16.60
N ILE A 318 -18.01 -9.64 -17.70
CA ILE A 318 -18.54 -9.27 -19.03
C ILE A 318 -19.99 -9.73 -19.19
N ASN A 319 -20.39 -10.83 -18.55
CA ASN A 319 -21.75 -11.37 -18.52
C ASN A 319 -22.54 -10.84 -17.31
#